data_AF-A0A7V8SXS7-F1
#
_entry.id   AF-A0A7V8SXS7-F1
#
_cell.length_a   1.000
_cell.length_b   1.000
_cell.length_c   1.000
_cell.angle_alpha   90.00
_cell.angle_beta   90.00
_cell.angle_gamma   90.00
#
_symmetry.space_group_name_H-M   'P 1'
#
loop_
_entity.id
_entity.type
_entity.pdbx_description
1 polymer ?
#
loop_
_entity_poly.entity_id
_entity_poly.type
_entity_poly.pdbx_seq_one_letter_code
_entity_poly.pdbx_strand_id
1 'polypeptide(L)'
;DVPFQDESSRSVQLRDYFHGKALVLAFVYYRCPMLCNQVQQGVVGTLRMLSFNPGRDYEVVFISFDPRDTPEMAAEKKKAALSRFGRRETESGWHFLTGGRESIDRVTAAANFRYSFSAKTGLFAHASGVLLLTPEGRISRYFYGVEYPGRDMRLGLVDASQGKIGTPIDHVLLFCYQYDPSTAAYSAAILRLVRLGGVLTILCLVGGILIARRREKLAARNFGRPLSTRGARS
;
A
#
# COMPACT_ATOMS: atom_id res chain seq x y z
N ASP A 1 22.67 6.89 -5.33
CA ASP A 1 24.02 6.31 -5.13
C ASP A 1 24.35 6.22 -3.65
N VAL A 2 23.68 5.31 -2.94
CA VAL A 2 23.84 5.17 -1.49
C VAL A 2 24.56 3.85 -1.18
N PRO A 3 25.61 3.85 -0.33
CA PRO A 3 26.37 2.65 0.00
C PRO A 3 25.62 1.76 1.00
N PHE A 4 25.66 0.45 0.78
CA PHE A 4 25.14 -0.60 1.65
C PHE A 4 26.11 -1.78 1.69
N GLN A 5 25.82 -2.76 2.54
CA GLN A 5 26.39 -4.10 2.49
C GLN A 5 25.32 -5.06 1.97
N ASP A 6 25.70 -5.96 1.07
CA ASP A 6 24.84 -7.04 0.62
C ASP A 6 24.88 -8.22 1.60
N GLU A 7 24.09 -9.26 1.31
CA GLU A 7 24.04 -10.47 2.12
C GLU A 7 25.33 -11.31 2.12
N SER A 8 26.30 -10.97 1.26
CA SER A 8 27.63 -11.58 1.22
C SER A 8 28.69 -10.69 1.88
N SER A 9 28.25 -9.68 2.64
CA SER A 9 29.10 -8.67 3.31
C SER A 9 29.92 -7.82 2.35
N ARG A 10 29.56 -7.76 1.06
CA ARG A 10 30.23 -6.91 0.08
C ARG A 10 29.68 -5.50 0.13
N SER A 11 30.56 -4.51 0.06
CA SER A 11 30.16 -3.12 -0.12
C SER A 11 29.61 -2.90 -1.53
N VAL A 12 28.39 -2.38 -1.61
CA VAL A 12 27.64 -2.18 -2.85
C VAL A 12 26.98 -0.80 -2.85
N GLN A 13 26.62 -0.29 -4.02
CA GLN A 13 25.77 0.89 -4.12
C GLN A 13 24.37 0.48 -4.57
N LEU A 14 23.33 1.12 -4.02
CA LEU A 14 21.95 0.81 -4.40
C LEU A 14 21.71 0.94 -5.92
N ARG A 15 22.43 1.85 -6.60
CA ARG A 15 22.32 2.06 -8.05
C ARG A 15 22.74 0.83 -8.86
N ASP A 16 23.62 0.00 -8.30
CA ASP A 16 24.20 -1.14 -8.99
C ASP A 16 23.11 -2.20 -9.25
N TYR A 17 22.04 -2.23 -8.45
CA TYR A 17 20.96 -3.20 -8.60
C TYR A 17 19.93 -2.86 -9.68
N PHE A 18 19.98 -1.69 -10.33
CA PHE A 18 18.97 -1.38 -11.33
C PHE A 18 19.23 -2.10 -12.65
N HIS A 19 20.48 -2.18 -13.12
CA HIS A 19 20.87 -2.89 -14.35
C HIS A 19 19.95 -2.65 -15.58
N GLY A 20 19.36 -1.45 -15.71
CA GLY A 20 18.40 -1.15 -16.79
C GLY A 20 17.02 -1.83 -16.64
N LYS A 21 16.70 -2.39 -15.47
CA LYS A 21 15.47 -3.13 -15.17
C LYS A 21 14.64 -2.40 -14.11
N ALA A 22 13.35 -2.73 -14.07
CA ALA A 22 12.50 -2.34 -12.94
C ALA A 22 12.97 -3.03 -11.65
N LEU A 23 12.68 -2.41 -10.51
CA LEU A 23 13.09 -2.91 -9.20
C LEU A 23 11.90 -2.92 -8.23
N VAL A 24 11.70 -4.06 -7.55
CA VAL A 24 10.78 -4.20 -6.41
C VAL A 24 11.57 -3.92 -5.14
N LEU A 25 11.24 -2.82 -4.46
CA LEU A 25 11.90 -2.40 -3.23
C LEU A 25 10.97 -2.59 -2.02
N ALA A 26 11.48 -3.21 -0.96
CA ALA A 26 10.78 -3.30 0.32
C ALA A 26 11.69 -2.87 1.47
N PHE A 27 11.21 -1.93 2.29
CA PHE A 27 11.85 -1.58 3.55
C PHE A 27 11.36 -2.53 4.64
N VAL A 28 12.28 -3.26 5.24
CA VAL A 28 12.01 -4.22 6.32
C VAL A 28 13.08 -4.04 7.40
N TYR A 29 13.01 -4.81 8.48
CA TYR A 29 14.18 -5.08 9.31
C TYR A 29 14.13 -6.54 9.71
N TYR A 30 15.27 -7.21 9.67
CA TYR A 30 15.38 -8.66 9.66
C TYR A 30 15.06 -9.29 11.02
N ARG A 31 15.23 -8.53 12.10
CA ARG A 31 14.85 -8.92 13.48
C ARG A 31 13.40 -8.69 13.83
N CYS A 32 12.57 -8.18 12.92
CA CYS A 32 11.16 -7.98 13.21
C CYS A 32 10.46 -9.32 13.51
N PRO A 33 9.85 -9.49 14.69
CA PRO A 33 9.16 -10.74 15.04
C PRO A 33 7.79 -10.87 14.35
N MET A 34 7.26 -9.80 13.75
CA MET A 34 5.88 -9.75 13.26
C MET A 34 5.78 -9.37 11.78
N LEU A 35 5.47 -8.11 11.48
CA LEU A 35 4.90 -7.69 10.20
C LEU A 35 5.89 -7.73 9.02
N CYS A 36 7.19 -7.52 9.25
CA CYS A 36 8.16 -7.55 8.15
C CYS A 36 8.26 -8.94 7.51
N ASN A 37 8.09 -10.01 8.29
CA ASN A 37 8.05 -11.36 7.73
C ASN A 37 6.82 -11.54 6.82
N GLN A 38 5.68 -10.92 7.16
CA GLN A 38 4.47 -10.95 6.34
C GLN A 38 4.66 -10.16 5.05
N VAL A 39 5.27 -8.96 5.10
CA VAL A 39 5.64 -8.19 3.89
C VAL A 39 6.50 -9.03 2.96
N GLN A 40 7.58 -9.62 3.49
CA GLN A 40 8.48 -10.45 2.68
C GLN A 40 7.78 -11.66 2.08
N GLN A 41 6.93 -12.34 2.86
CA GLN A 41 6.12 -13.47 2.35
C GLN A 41 5.09 -13.04 1.32
N GLY A 42 4.49 -11.86 1.48
CA GLY A 42 3.56 -11.26 0.53
C GLY A 42 4.22 -10.95 -0.80
N VAL A 43 5.43 -10.38 -0.77
CA VAL A 43 6.25 -10.16 -1.97
C VAL A 43 6.52 -11.50 -2.66
N VAL A 44 7.11 -12.45 -1.95
CA VAL A 44 7.47 -13.76 -2.53
C VAL A 44 6.24 -14.47 -3.09
N GLY A 45 5.12 -14.47 -2.35
CA GLY A 45 3.86 -15.09 -2.76
C GLY A 45 3.29 -14.44 -4.02
N THR A 46 3.28 -13.11 -4.08
CA THR A 46 2.79 -12.35 -5.24
C THR A 46 3.65 -12.63 -6.47
N LEU A 47 4.97 -12.51 -6.33
CA LEU A 47 5.90 -12.68 -7.44
C LEU A 47 5.89 -14.13 -7.97
N ARG A 48 5.65 -15.12 -7.11
CA ARG A 48 5.56 -16.53 -7.53
C ARG A 48 4.37 -16.80 -8.46
N MET A 49 3.31 -16.01 -8.37
CA MET A 49 2.15 -16.08 -9.27
C MET A 49 2.42 -15.46 -10.65
N LEU A 50 3.56 -14.78 -10.84
CA LEU A 50 3.90 -14.12 -12.09
C LEU A 50 4.75 -15.04 -12.98
N SER A 51 4.61 -14.85 -14.30
CA SER A 51 5.47 -15.48 -15.30
C SER A 51 6.84 -14.81 -15.42
N PHE A 52 6.98 -13.60 -14.88
CA PHE A 52 8.24 -12.87 -14.82
C PHE A 52 9.18 -13.48 -13.78
N ASN A 53 10.48 -13.30 -13.99
CA ASN A 53 11.56 -13.84 -13.16
C ASN A 53 12.47 -12.71 -12.64
N PRO A 54 12.73 -12.67 -11.33
CA PRO A 54 13.81 -11.86 -10.76
C PRO A 54 15.14 -12.14 -11.44
N GLY A 55 15.97 -11.11 -11.63
CA GLY A 55 17.27 -11.18 -12.29
C GLY A 55 17.20 -11.22 -13.82
N ARG A 56 16.05 -11.57 -14.41
CA ARG A 56 15.82 -11.48 -15.87
C ARG A 56 14.95 -10.28 -16.23
N ASP A 57 13.77 -10.20 -15.63
CA ASP A 57 12.73 -9.25 -16.01
C ASP A 57 12.68 -8.03 -15.06
N TYR A 58 13.06 -8.21 -13.80
CA TYR A 58 13.13 -7.18 -12.76
C TYR A 58 14.08 -7.62 -11.63
N GLU A 59 14.41 -6.71 -10.72
CA GLU A 59 15.27 -6.97 -9.57
C GLU A 59 14.44 -6.86 -8.27
N VAL A 60 14.79 -7.62 -7.23
CA VAL A 60 14.12 -7.56 -5.92
C VAL A 60 15.13 -7.17 -4.87
N VAL A 61 14.89 -6.05 -4.19
CA VAL A 61 15.78 -5.53 -3.15
C VAL A 61 14.99 -5.34 -1.86
N PHE A 62 15.45 -5.99 -0.80
CA PHE A 62 15.03 -5.69 0.56
C PHE A 62 16.11 -4.84 1.22
N ILE A 63 15.73 -3.73 1.84
CA ILE A 63 16.65 -2.89 2.61
C ILE A 63 16.24 -2.92 4.07
N SER A 64 17.18 -3.32 4.94
CA SER A 64 16.96 -3.16 6.37
C SER A 64 17.02 -1.67 6.76
N PHE A 65 16.00 -1.18 7.44
CA PHE A 65 16.01 0.15 8.06
C PHE A 65 16.45 0.12 9.55
N ASP A 66 16.87 -1.04 10.07
CA ASP A 66 17.53 -1.13 11.38
C ASP A 66 19.05 -1.22 11.20
N PRO A 67 19.82 -0.18 11.60
CA PRO A 67 21.29 -0.17 11.43
C PRO A 67 22.02 -1.23 12.26
N ARG A 68 21.30 -1.97 13.12
CA ARG A 68 21.83 -3.05 13.94
C ARG A 68 21.65 -4.44 13.29
N ASP A 69 20.97 -4.52 12.15
CA ASP A 69 20.91 -5.77 11.38
C ASP A 69 22.22 -5.99 10.62
N THR A 70 22.63 -7.26 10.48
CA THR A 70 23.91 -7.64 9.89
C THR A 70 23.76 -8.36 8.55
N PRO A 71 24.80 -8.38 7.71
CA PRO A 71 24.80 -9.15 6.46
C PRO A 71 24.42 -10.63 6.63
N GLU A 72 24.82 -11.27 7.73
CA GLU A 72 24.49 -12.67 8.02
C GLU A 72 22.97 -12.85 8.19
N MET A 73 22.32 -11.88 8.83
CA MET A 73 20.85 -11.86 8.94
C MET A 73 20.18 -11.68 7.58
N ALA A 74 20.77 -10.83 6.73
CA ALA A 74 20.31 -10.60 5.36
C ALA A 74 20.40 -11.90 4.54
N ALA A 75 21.50 -12.66 4.68
CA ALA A 75 21.69 -13.95 4.03
C ALA A 75 20.65 -14.99 4.44
N GLU A 76 20.33 -15.09 5.74
CA GLU A 76 19.27 -15.98 6.22
C GLU A 76 17.89 -15.60 5.65
N LYS A 77 17.60 -14.29 5.53
CA LYS A 77 16.37 -13.82 4.89
C LYS A 77 16.34 -14.12 3.39
N LYS A 78 17.45 -13.97 2.68
CA LYS A 78 17.57 -14.36 1.27
C LYS A 78 17.30 -15.84 1.07
N LYS A 79 17.95 -16.69 1.87
CA LYS A 79 17.76 -18.14 1.85
C LYS A 79 16.29 -18.52 2.06
N ALA A 80 15.62 -17.92 3.04
CA ALA A 80 14.20 -18.14 3.30
C ALA A 80 13.30 -17.70 2.13
N ALA A 81 13.58 -16.53 1.53
CA ALA A 81 12.84 -16.04 0.37
C ALA A 81 12.98 -16.97 -0.83
N LEU A 82 14.21 -17.36 -1.18
CA LEU A 82 14.50 -18.23 -2.33
C LEU A 82 13.87 -19.60 -2.18
N SER A 83 13.97 -20.20 -0.97
CA SER A 83 13.33 -21.48 -0.65
C SER A 83 11.82 -21.43 -0.89
N ARG A 84 11.15 -20.33 -0.51
CA ARG A 84 9.70 -20.16 -0.69
C ARG A 84 9.31 -19.77 -2.13
N PHE A 85 10.18 -19.07 -2.86
CA PHE A 85 9.94 -18.67 -4.24
C PHE A 85 9.98 -19.88 -5.20
N GLY A 86 10.94 -20.78 -5.00
CA GLY A 86 10.97 -22.09 -5.66
C GLY A 86 11.57 -22.10 -7.09
N ARG A 87 12.21 -21.01 -7.53
CA ARG A 87 12.93 -20.92 -8.82
C ARG A 87 14.40 -20.55 -8.58
N ARG A 88 15.26 -21.56 -8.43
CA ARG A 88 16.67 -21.40 -8.01
C ARG A 88 17.49 -20.57 -9.00
N GLU A 89 17.15 -20.62 -10.28
CA GLU A 89 17.78 -19.86 -11.35
C GLU A 89 17.64 -18.33 -11.19
N THR A 90 16.76 -17.88 -10.29
CA THR A 90 16.51 -16.45 -10.05
C THR A 90 17.32 -15.87 -8.89
N GLU A 91 18.19 -16.67 -8.24
CA GLU A 91 18.96 -16.27 -7.04
C GLU A 91 19.73 -14.96 -7.20
N SER A 92 20.28 -14.70 -8.39
CA SER A 92 21.01 -13.47 -8.71
C SER A 92 20.13 -12.22 -8.76
N GLY A 93 18.80 -12.36 -8.76
CA GLY A 93 17.83 -11.27 -8.79
C GLY A 93 17.27 -10.86 -7.43
N TRP A 94 17.71 -11.50 -6.34
CA TRP A 94 17.25 -11.21 -4.98
C TRP A 94 18.40 -10.67 -4.14
N HIS A 95 18.23 -9.48 -3.59
CA HIS A 95 19.27 -8.77 -2.85
C HIS A 95 18.74 -8.31 -1.51
N PHE A 96 19.52 -8.54 -0.45
CA PHE A 96 19.13 -8.18 0.91
C PHE A 96 20.22 -7.30 1.50
N LEU A 97 19.90 -6.04 1.72
CA LEU A 97 20.87 -5.01 2.08
C LEU A 97 20.78 -4.64 3.55
N THR A 98 21.93 -4.37 4.15
CA THR A 98 22.09 -3.71 5.45
C THR A 98 22.95 -2.47 5.30
N GLY A 99 22.81 -1.50 6.19
CA GLY A 99 23.53 -0.24 6.06
C GLY A 99 23.60 0.55 7.36
N GLY A 100 24.52 1.53 7.36
CA GLY A 100 24.59 2.50 8.43
C GLY A 100 23.38 3.44 8.42
N ARG A 101 23.17 4.14 9.54
CA ARG A 101 22.05 5.08 9.72
C ARG A 101 21.98 6.13 8.62
N GLU A 102 23.11 6.71 8.22
CA GLU A 102 23.16 7.72 7.15
C GLU A 102 22.61 7.18 5.81
N SER A 103 23.01 5.98 5.41
CA SER A 103 22.52 5.35 4.19
C SER A 103 21.02 5.06 4.25
N ILE A 104 20.56 4.54 5.39
CA ILE A 104 19.14 4.25 5.62
C ILE A 104 18.32 5.55 5.56
N ASP A 105 18.76 6.60 6.27
CA ASP A 105 18.06 7.88 6.33
C ASP A 105 17.95 8.51 4.93
N ARG A 106 19.02 8.45 4.11
CA ARG A 106 19.00 8.97 2.73
C ARG A 106 17.99 8.26 1.84
N VAL A 107 17.95 6.92 1.88
CA VAL A 107 17.05 6.15 1.01
C VAL A 107 15.60 6.22 1.49
N THR A 108 15.37 6.17 2.80
CA THR A 108 14.02 6.27 3.36
C THR A 108 13.45 7.68 3.15
N ALA A 109 14.25 8.74 3.28
CA ALA A 109 13.83 10.11 2.94
C ALA A 109 13.47 10.24 1.44
N ALA A 110 14.31 9.72 0.53
CA ALA A 110 14.04 9.75 -0.91
C ALA A 110 12.76 8.97 -1.29
N ALA A 111 12.46 7.89 -0.56
CA ALA A 111 11.26 7.09 -0.73
C ALA A 111 10.04 7.61 0.05
N ASN A 112 10.17 8.72 0.78
CA ASN A 112 9.18 9.23 1.73
C ASN A 112 8.68 8.14 2.72
N PHE A 113 9.56 7.22 3.09
CA PHE A 113 9.29 6.14 4.03
C PHE A 113 9.58 6.62 5.45
N ARG A 114 8.54 6.70 6.28
CA ARG A 114 8.66 7.15 7.68
C ARG A 114 8.61 5.95 8.62
N TYR A 115 9.52 5.95 9.58
CA TYR A 115 9.56 4.96 10.66
C TYR A 115 9.99 5.63 11.98
N SER A 116 9.60 5.04 13.10
CA SER A 116 9.97 5.52 14.43
C SER A 116 10.25 4.34 15.37
N PHE A 117 11.26 4.48 16.23
CA PHE A 117 11.61 3.46 17.21
C PHE A 117 10.84 3.66 18.51
N SER A 118 10.20 2.61 19.02
CA SER A 118 9.52 2.61 20.31
C SER A 118 10.40 1.94 21.36
N ALA A 119 11.03 2.74 22.21
CA ALA A 119 11.86 2.24 23.33
C ALA A 119 11.06 1.35 24.29
N LYS A 120 9.74 1.54 24.40
CA LYS A 120 8.85 0.74 25.26
C LYS A 120 8.71 -0.72 24.79
N THR A 121 8.69 -0.92 23.47
CA THR A 121 8.47 -2.25 22.86
C THR A 121 9.73 -2.84 22.27
N GLY A 122 10.77 -2.02 22.05
CA GLY A 122 11.96 -2.41 21.31
C GLY A 122 11.71 -2.58 19.80
N LEU A 123 10.57 -2.12 19.29
CA LEU A 123 10.12 -2.29 17.91
C LEU A 123 10.04 -0.96 17.15
N PHE A 124 10.04 -1.05 15.83
CA PHE A 124 9.80 0.10 14.95
C PHE A 124 8.34 0.15 14.51
N ALA A 125 7.73 1.34 14.57
CA ALA A 125 6.48 1.63 13.91
C ALA A 125 6.77 2.17 12.50
N HIS A 126 6.16 1.57 11.48
CA HIS A 126 6.31 1.99 10.09
C HIS A 126 5.10 1.52 9.26
N ALA A 127 4.89 2.16 8.10
CA ALA A 127 3.94 1.66 7.13
C ALA A 127 4.47 0.36 6.48
N SER A 128 3.59 -0.61 6.23
CA SER A 128 3.92 -1.80 5.45
C SER A 128 3.63 -1.55 3.97
N GLY A 129 4.51 -2.05 3.10
CA GLY A 129 4.35 -1.93 1.67
C GLY A 129 5.60 -2.21 0.88
N VAL A 130 5.45 -2.18 -0.43
CA VAL A 130 6.53 -2.28 -1.42
C VAL A 130 6.42 -1.18 -2.46
N LEU A 131 7.57 -0.78 -2.98
CA LEU A 131 7.71 0.22 -4.02
C LEU A 131 8.14 -0.46 -5.31
N LEU A 132 7.56 -0.03 -6.42
CA LEU A 132 8.08 -0.34 -7.74
C LEU A 132 8.89 0.84 -8.24
N LEU A 133 10.12 0.60 -8.65
CA LEU A 133 11.02 1.59 -9.19
C LEU A 133 11.29 1.31 -10.67
N THR A 134 11.40 2.38 -11.43
CA THR A 134 11.89 2.40 -12.82
C THR A 134 13.39 2.09 -12.88
N PRO A 135 13.92 1.71 -14.06
CA PRO A 135 15.36 1.55 -14.28
C PRO A 135 16.21 2.75 -13.86
N GLU A 136 15.64 3.97 -13.93
CA GLU A 136 16.33 5.20 -13.55
C GLU A 136 16.25 5.50 -12.03
N GLY A 137 15.65 4.61 -11.24
CA GLY A 137 15.51 4.80 -9.79
C GLY A 137 14.35 5.70 -9.38
N ARG A 138 13.43 6.05 -10.29
CA ARG A 138 12.22 6.80 -9.96
C ARG A 138 11.11 5.87 -9.51
N ILE A 139 10.31 6.31 -8.55
CA ILE A 139 9.20 5.53 -8.01
C ILE A 139 8.06 5.51 -9.03
N SER A 140 7.75 4.31 -9.53
CA SER A 140 6.63 4.05 -10.43
C SER A 140 5.33 3.86 -9.66
N ARG A 141 5.35 3.12 -8.54
CA ARG A 141 4.11 2.80 -7.78
C ARG A 141 4.38 2.42 -6.33
N TYR A 142 3.39 2.68 -5.47
CA TYR A 142 3.34 2.15 -4.10
C TYR A 142 2.29 1.06 -3.98
N PHE A 143 2.64 -0.03 -3.30
CA PHE A 143 1.71 -1.04 -2.82
C PHE A 143 1.75 -1.04 -1.29
N TYR A 144 0.61 -0.77 -0.65
CA TYR A 144 0.52 -0.75 0.81
C TYR A 144 0.05 -2.11 1.35
N GLY A 145 0.35 -2.37 2.62
CA GLY A 145 -0.02 -3.59 3.31
C GLY A 145 0.96 -4.75 3.09
N VAL A 146 0.46 -5.97 3.26
CA VAL A 146 1.25 -7.22 3.19
C VAL A 146 0.77 -8.16 2.09
N GLU A 147 -0.31 -7.80 1.38
CA GLU A 147 -0.87 -8.57 0.27
C GLU A 147 -0.91 -7.69 -0.97
N TYR A 148 -0.37 -8.21 -2.08
CA TYR A 148 -0.23 -7.45 -3.31
C TYR A 148 -0.94 -8.20 -4.44
N PRO A 149 -1.99 -7.64 -5.05
CA PRO A 149 -2.70 -8.33 -6.13
C PRO A 149 -1.78 -8.62 -7.31
N GLY A 150 -1.65 -9.90 -7.71
CA GLY A 150 -0.70 -10.32 -8.74
C GLY A 150 -0.89 -9.63 -10.09
N ARG A 151 -2.13 -9.38 -10.50
CA ARG A 151 -2.43 -8.62 -11.73
C ARG A 151 -1.87 -7.20 -11.68
N ASP A 152 -2.05 -6.52 -10.55
CA ASP A 152 -1.66 -5.13 -10.38
C ASP A 152 -0.13 -5.02 -10.24
N MET A 153 0.50 -5.98 -9.54
CA MET A 153 1.96 -6.13 -9.50
C MET A 153 2.54 -6.35 -10.90
N ARG A 154 1.95 -7.24 -11.70
CA ARG A 154 2.38 -7.50 -13.09
C ARG A 154 2.32 -6.23 -13.94
N LEU A 155 1.20 -5.51 -13.90
CA LEU A 155 1.02 -4.27 -14.65
C LEU A 155 2.00 -3.19 -14.16
N GLY A 156 2.18 -3.06 -12.85
CA GLY A 156 3.12 -2.13 -12.26
C GLY A 156 4.57 -2.41 -12.68
N LEU A 157 4.98 -3.69 -12.77
CA LEU A 157 6.31 -4.05 -13.25
C LEU A 157 6.50 -3.70 -14.74
N VAL A 158 5.48 -3.91 -15.57
CA VAL A 158 5.51 -3.49 -16.98
C VAL A 158 5.63 -1.98 -17.10
N ASP A 159 4.81 -1.22 -16.37
CA ASP A 159 4.86 0.25 -16.38
C ASP A 159 6.20 0.78 -15.87
N ALA A 160 6.71 0.22 -14.76
CA ALA A 160 8.01 0.57 -14.21
C ALA A 160 9.15 0.28 -15.21
N SER A 161 9.10 -0.86 -15.91
CA SER A 161 10.12 -1.23 -16.92
C SER A 161 10.14 -0.27 -18.12
N GLN A 162 9.01 0.38 -18.41
CA GLN A 162 8.87 1.41 -19.45
C GLN A 162 9.19 2.82 -18.92
N GLY A 163 9.69 2.94 -17.70
CA GLY A 163 10.03 4.23 -17.09
C GLY A 163 8.82 5.07 -16.68
N LYS A 164 7.60 4.51 -16.68
CA LYS A 164 6.38 5.24 -16.32
C LYS A 164 6.36 5.51 -14.82
N ILE A 165 6.09 6.76 -14.47
CA ILE A 165 5.92 7.22 -13.11
C ILE A 165 4.43 7.27 -12.83
N GLY A 166 3.99 6.65 -11.73
CA GLY A 166 2.59 6.65 -11.31
C GLY A 166 2.04 8.05 -11.06
N THR A 167 0.73 8.21 -11.19
CA THR A 167 0.06 9.50 -11.00
C THR A 167 0.10 9.92 -9.53
N PRO A 168 0.18 11.23 -9.21
CA PRO A 168 0.27 11.77 -7.84
C PRO A 168 -0.93 11.49 -6.91
N ILE A 169 -1.93 10.73 -7.38
CA ILE A 169 -3.09 10.28 -6.58
C ILE A 169 -2.73 9.15 -5.59
N ASP A 170 -1.59 8.47 -5.74
CA ASP A 170 -1.10 7.50 -4.74
C ASP A 170 -0.84 8.18 -3.36
N HIS A 171 -0.66 9.51 -3.33
CA HIS A 171 -0.61 10.29 -2.10
C HIS A 171 -1.97 10.48 -1.40
N VAL A 172 -3.09 10.25 -2.09
CA VAL A 172 -4.45 10.43 -1.54
C VAL A 172 -4.90 9.17 -0.79
N LEU A 173 -4.39 7.99 -1.13
CA LEU A 173 -4.63 6.76 -0.35
C LEU A 173 -3.99 6.81 1.05
N LEU A 174 -3.00 7.69 1.26
CA LEU A 174 -2.45 8.01 2.59
C LEU A 174 -3.47 8.66 3.52
N PHE A 175 -4.57 9.20 3.01
CA PHE A 175 -5.58 9.86 3.84
C PHE A 175 -6.57 8.88 4.50
N CYS A 176 -6.64 7.63 4.03
CA CYS A 176 -7.62 6.66 4.54
C CYS A 176 -6.99 5.45 5.27
N TYR A 177 -5.70 5.16 5.08
CA TYR A 177 -5.06 3.95 5.63
C TYR A 177 -4.04 4.19 6.76
N GLN A 178 -3.83 5.45 7.18
CA GLN A 178 -2.98 5.75 8.33
C GLN A 178 -3.75 5.61 9.64
N TYR A 179 -3.85 4.38 10.16
CA TYR A 179 -4.12 4.14 11.57
C TYR A 179 -2.82 4.29 12.35
N ASP A 180 -2.55 5.50 12.83
CA ASP A 180 -1.51 5.76 13.83
C ASP A 180 -2.19 5.88 15.21
N PRO A 181 -1.99 4.91 16.12
CA PRO A 181 -2.60 4.91 17.45
C PRO A 181 -2.09 6.02 18.37
N SER A 182 -1.07 6.80 17.98
CA SER A 182 -0.55 7.94 18.75
C SER A 182 -1.12 9.30 18.33
N THR A 183 -1.80 9.38 17.18
CA THR A 183 -2.44 10.60 16.68
C THR A 183 -3.98 10.50 16.75
N ALA A 184 -4.50 10.37 17.97
CA ALA A 184 -5.94 10.35 18.25
C ALA A 184 -6.73 11.56 17.69
N ALA A 185 -6.05 12.64 17.28
CA ALA A 185 -6.67 13.82 16.70
C ALA A 185 -7.09 13.67 15.22
N TYR A 186 -6.29 12.98 14.38
CA TYR A 186 -6.58 12.85 12.94
C TYR A 186 -7.69 11.82 12.68
N SER A 187 -7.68 10.71 13.42
CA SER A 187 -8.77 9.73 13.43
C SER A 187 -10.10 10.35 13.84
N ALA A 188 -10.11 11.33 14.76
CA ALA A 188 -11.33 12.00 15.18
C ALA A 188 -11.93 12.90 14.08
N ALA A 189 -11.10 13.58 13.27
CA ALA A 189 -11.57 14.43 12.18
C ALA A 189 -12.21 13.61 11.05
N ILE A 190 -11.57 12.51 10.64
CA ILE A 190 -12.09 11.61 9.60
C ILE A 190 -13.38 10.92 10.09
N LEU A 191 -13.40 10.44 11.33
CA LEU A 191 -14.60 9.83 11.91
C LEU A 191 -15.75 10.84 12.06
N ARG A 192 -15.48 12.12 12.34
CA ARG A 192 -16.51 13.17 12.32
C ARG A 192 -17.08 13.37 10.92
N LEU A 193 -16.23 13.36 9.90
CA LEU A 193 -16.64 13.54 8.51
C LEU A 193 -17.48 12.35 8.01
N VAL A 194 -17.06 11.12 8.32
CA VAL A 194 -17.85 9.89 8.06
C VAL A 194 -19.17 9.90 8.82
N ARG A 195 -19.18 10.30 10.11
CA ARG A 195 -20.41 10.42 10.91
C ARG A 195 -21.37 11.47 10.36
N LEU A 196 -20.85 12.63 9.93
CA LEU A 196 -21.66 13.67 9.28
C LEU A 196 -22.25 13.17 7.96
N GLY A 197 -21.46 12.48 7.14
CA GLY A 197 -21.94 11.84 5.91
C GLY A 197 -23.02 10.78 6.16
N GLY A 198 -22.85 9.97 7.20
CA GLY A 198 -23.84 8.98 7.64
C GLY A 198 -25.15 9.62 8.11
N VAL A 199 -25.08 10.66 8.94
CA VAL A 199 -26.26 11.41 9.40
C VAL A 199 -26.98 12.06 8.22
N LEU A 200 -26.24 12.68 7.29
CA LEU A 200 -26.83 13.30 6.10
C LEU A 200 -27.57 12.27 5.23
N THR A 201 -26.98 11.08 5.04
CA THR A 201 -27.59 10.00 4.26
C THR A 201 -28.90 9.53 4.90
N ILE A 202 -28.93 9.36 6.21
CA ILE A 202 -30.13 8.98 6.96
C ILE A 202 -31.21 10.08 6.84
N LEU A 203 -30.84 11.35 6.97
CA LEU A 203 -31.78 12.47 6.84
C LEU A 203 -32.37 12.55 5.44
N CYS A 204 -31.58 12.31 4.39
CA CYS A 204 -32.06 12.25 3.01
C CYS A 204 -33.06 11.09 2.81
N LEU A 205 -32.76 9.90 3.33
CA LEU A 205 -33.64 8.74 3.24
C LEU A 205 -34.96 8.97 3.99
N VAL A 206 -34.89 9.41 5.25
CA VAL A 206 -36.07 9.68 6.08
C VAL A 206 -36.90 10.82 5.48
N GLY A 207 -36.25 11.91 5.04
CA GLY A 207 -36.90 13.02 4.35
C GLY A 207 -37.61 12.58 3.07
N GLY A 208 -36.95 11.77 2.25
CA GLY A 208 -37.54 11.20 1.04
C GLY A 208 -38.79 10.36 1.33
N ILE A 209 -38.73 9.48 2.34
CA ILE A 209 -39.87 8.66 2.77
C ILE A 209 -41.03 9.52 3.27
N LEU A 210 -40.75 10.57 4.06
CA LEU A 210 -41.79 11.47 4.57
C LEU A 210 -42.43 12.30 3.46
N ILE A 211 -41.66 12.76 2.47
CA ILE A 211 -42.18 13.47 1.31
C ILE A 211 -43.05 12.55 0.46
N ALA A 212 -42.62 11.31 0.19
CA ALA A 212 -43.41 10.33 -0.55
C ALA A 212 -44.75 10.05 0.14
N ARG A 213 -44.73 9.79 1.45
CA ARG A 213 -45.95 9.58 2.26
C ARG A 213 -46.87 10.80 2.31
N ARG A 214 -46.32 12.02 2.34
CA ARG A 214 -47.12 13.25 2.25
C ARG A 214 -47.76 13.42 0.89
N ARG A 215 -47.05 13.10 -0.20
CA ARG A 215 -47.57 13.13 -1.57
C ARG A 215 -48.69 12.11 -1.76
N GLU A 216 -48.55 10.91 -1.22
CA GLU A 216 -49.61 9.89 -1.23
C GLU A 216 -50.87 10.34 -0.49
N LYS A 217 -50.72 10.93 0.71
CA LYS A 217 -51.85 11.46 1.47
C LYS A 217 -52.56 12.61 0.76
N LEU A 218 -51.81 13.50 0.09
CA LEU A 218 -52.37 14.60 -0.71
C LEU A 218 -53.08 14.08 -1.97
N ALA A 219 -52.51 13.08 -2.65
CA ALA A 219 -53.14 12.43 -3.79
C ALA A 219 -54.45 11.71 -3.40
N ALA A 220 -54.46 11.00 -2.26
CA ALA A 220 -55.67 10.37 -1.71
C ALA A 220 -56.76 11.39 -1.34
N ARG A 221 -56.38 12.61 -0.90
CA ARG A 221 -57.33 13.67 -0.55
C ARG A 221 -57.99 14.31 -1.78
N ASN A 222 -57.33 14.33 -2.93
CA ASN A 222 -57.87 14.90 -4.17
C ASN A 222 -58.83 13.93 -4.91
N PHE A 223 -58.71 12.62 -4.70
CA PHE A 223 -59.64 11.62 -5.26
C PHE A 223 -60.95 11.45 -4.47
N GLY A 224 -61.07 12.06 -3.29
CA GLY A 224 -62.26 11.97 -2.43
C GLY A 224 -63.32 13.07 -2.63
N ARG A 225 -63.19 13.93 -3.65
CA ARG A 225 -64.18 15.00 -3.91
C ARG A 225 -65.31 14.42 -4.78
N PRO A 226 -66.55 14.26 -4.29
CA PRO A 226 -67.64 13.74 -5.13
C PRO A 226 -67.92 14.74 -6.24
N LEU A 227 -68.04 14.24 -7.49
CA LEU A 227 -68.59 15.02 -8.59
C LEU A 227 -70.01 15.43 -8.21
N SER A 228 -70.23 16.73 -8.02
CA SER A 228 -71.54 17.32 -7.85
C SER A 228 -72.40 16.97 -9.08
N THR A 229 -73.39 16.12 -8.87
CA THR A 229 -74.44 15.83 -9.86
C THR A 229 -75.33 17.06 -9.99
N ARG A 230 -75.02 17.91 -10.97
CA ARG A 230 -75.90 19.00 -11.41
C ARG A 230 -76.64 18.54 -12.67
N GLY A 231 -77.95 18.32 -12.54
CA GLY A 231 -78.88 18.43 -13.65
C GLY A 231 -79.69 17.17 -14.00
N ALA A 232 -80.85 17.01 -13.37
CA ALA A 232 -82.01 16.45 -14.03
C ALA A 232 -83.13 17.50 -13.93
N ARG A 233 -83.40 18.19 -15.05
CA ARG A 233 -84.57 19.07 -15.22
C ARG A 233 -85.76 18.18 -15.56
N SER A 234 -86.88 18.40 -14.87
CA SER A 234 -88.23 18.06 -15.31
C SER A 234 -88.69 19.02 -16.39
#